data_AF-E6UXC6-F1
#
_entry.id   AF-E6UXC6-F1
#
_cell.length_a   1.000
_cell.length_b   1.000
_cell.length_c   1.000
_cell.angle_alpha   90.00
_cell.angle_beta   90.00
_cell.angle_gamma   90.00
#
_symmetry.space_group_name_H-M   'P 1'
#
loop_
_entity.id
_entity.type
_entity.pdbx_description
1 polymer ?
#
loop_
_entity_poly.entity_id
_entity_poly.type
_entity_poly.pdbx_seq_one_letter_code
_entity_poly.pdbx_strand_id
1 'polypeptide(L)'
;MRIEKTVWIINHYASTPAAGMGGRHYYLAQELVRLGFKVYLISASYTHLLRAPPALEKNHMLEIVDGIHYIWLRGLRYEHAHSKKRILNWFVFAWRLCGLRKIIKDDPVAILCSSPSLISFLGAKYLTWRLRARLIFEVRDIWPLTFVKLGGYSIRHPFIRFLQWIEDAAYRHSERVISNLPMAVEHMVQRGMDRAKFAWIPNGFSLGEVKNPQELSSTTARRLPADKFLVGYAGTLGVANAMEVLLQAADELKDVPGISIVLVGAGRECSRLKKFAIDRGLQNVIFMDAIPKNQIQNLLARFDVLYIGWKKDPLYDFGIAPNKLPEYMYSGKPILHSFSGAGDVVEKFEMGLTVPAEDSRAVAQAILKLYQMPSIDREKLGANGRRYVLENHEYSMLAAKLADVICKA
;
A
#
# COMPACT_ATOMS: atom_id res chain seq x y z
N MET A 1 11.03 31.49 -18.30
CA MET A 1 11.59 30.44 -17.44
C MET A 1 10.62 30.18 -16.30
N ARG A 2 10.00 28.99 -16.22
CA ARG A 2 9.23 28.63 -15.01
C ARG A 2 10.24 28.41 -13.88
N ILE A 3 10.05 29.08 -12.74
CA ILE A 3 10.88 28.88 -11.55
C ILE A 3 10.72 27.41 -11.11
N GLU A 4 11.82 26.69 -11.04
CA GLU A 4 11.85 25.30 -10.56
C GLU A 4 11.38 25.26 -9.09
N LYS A 5 10.31 24.51 -8.82
CA LYS A 5 9.75 24.40 -7.46
C LYS A 5 10.41 23.22 -6.74
N THR A 6 10.99 23.49 -5.57
CA THR A 6 11.56 22.43 -4.72
C THR A 6 10.52 21.86 -3.76
N VAL A 7 10.39 20.53 -3.68
CA VAL A 7 9.51 19.84 -2.73
C VAL A 7 10.28 18.80 -1.93
N TRP A 8 10.03 18.74 -0.62
CA TRP A 8 10.59 17.69 0.25
C TRP A 8 9.51 16.69 0.60
N ILE A 9 9.76 15.41 0.34
CA ILE A 9 8.88 14.30 0.70
C ILE A 9 9.56 13.53 1.82
N ILE A 10 8.99 13.56 3.01
CA ILE A 10 9.47 12.88 4.20
C ILE A 10 8.63 11.63 4.40
N ASN A 11 9.25 10.46 4.23
CA ASN A 11 8.65 9.19 4.60
C ASN A 11 9.73 8.24 5.13
N HIS A 12 9.62 7.90 6.42
CA HIS A 12 10.50 6.95 7.11
C HIS A 12 10.64 5.59 6.39
N TYR A 13 9.63 5.19 5.61
CA TYR A 13 9.53 3.88 4.96
C TYR A 13 9.66 3.94 3.44
N ALA A 14 9.92 5.11 2.85
CA ALA A 14 10.12 5.19 1.41
C ALA A 14 11.36 4.40 0.99
N SER A 15 11.28 3.74 -0.15
CA SER A 15 12.42 3.07 -0.76
C SER A 15 12.35 3.19 -2.27
N THR A 16 13.51 3.11 -2.93
CA THR A 16 13.54 2.74 -4.35
C THR A 16 13.03 1.30 -4.52
N PRO A 17 12.60 0.90 -5.73
CA PRO A 17 12.19 -0.49 -6.00
C PRO A 17 13.31 -1.50 -5.76
N ALA A 18 14.57 -1.09 -5.98
CA ALA A 18 15.75 -1.92 -5.71
C ALA A 18 16.01 -2.09 -4.21
N ALA A 19 15.80 -1.03 -3.40
CA ALA A 19 16.12 -1.05 -1.98
C ALA A 19 15.06 -1.75 -1.12
N GLY A 20 13.77 -1.71 -1.50
CA GLY A 20 12.71 -2.27 -0.68
C GLY A 20 11.28 -2.18 -1.22
N MET A 21 10.31 -2.34 -0.32
CA MET A 21 8.88 -2.46 -0.68
C MET A 21 8.08 -1.15 -0.55
N GLY A 22 8.73 -0.02 -0.25
CA GLY A 22 8.12 1.29 0.00
C GLY A 22 8.03 2.21 -1.23
N GLY A 23 7.67 1.67 -2.41
CA GLY A 23 7.86 2.35 -3.70
C GLY A 23 6.92 3.52 -4.04
N ARG A 24 5.77 3.67 -3.37
CA ARG A 24 4.76 4.72 -3.69
C ARG A 24 5.37 6.11 -3.85
N HIS A 25 6.11 6.57 -2.84
CA HIS A 25 6.71 7.91 -2.85
C HIS A 25 7.82 8.05 -3.86
N TYR A 26 8.50 6.95 -4.20
CA TYR A 26 9.50 6.96 -5.27
C TYR A 26 8.82 7.20 -6.63
N TYR A 27 7.73 6.50 -6.96
CA TYR A 27 7.04 6.76 -8.24
C TYR A 27 6.39 8.14 -8.29
N LEU A 28 5.74 8.59 -7.21
CA LEU A 28 5.22 9.95 -7.13
C LEU A 28 6.34 10.99 -7.30
N ALA A 29 7.49 10.79 -6.67
CA ALA A 29 8.65 11.67 -6.82
C ALA A 29 9.19 11.68 -8.26
N GLN A 30 9.28 10.51 -8.90
CA GLN A 30 9.75 10.38 -10.29
C GLN A 30 8.84 11.18 -11.25
N GLU A 31 7.53 11.07 -11.10
CA GLU A 31 6.58 11.81 -11.94
C GLU A 31 6.57 13.31 -11.62
N LEU A 32 6.74 13.70 -10.35
CA LEU A 32 6.92 15.11 -9.98
C LEU A 32 8.19 15.71 -10.61
N VAL A 33 9.29 14.96 -10.68
CA VAL A 33 10.49 15.38 -11.41
C VAL A 33 10.18 15.62 -12.88
N ARG A 34 9.40 14.74 -13.53
CA ARG A 34 8.96 14.93 -14.93
C ARG A 34 8.05 16.15 -15.10
N LEU A 35 7.30 16.54 -14.07
CA LEU A 35 6.52 17.77 -14.04
C LEU A 35 7.37 19.03 -13.78
N GLY A 36 8.69 18.89 -13.62
CA GLY A 36 9.64 20.00 -13.45
C GLY A 36 9.86 20.43 -11.99
N PHE A 37 9.54 19.56 -11.01
CA PHE A 37 9.87 19.80 -9.61
C PHE A 37 11.27 19.28 -9.29
N LYS A 38 11.99 20.01 -8.43
CA LYS A 38 13.17 19.48 -7.75
C LYS A 38 12.73 18.73 -6.50
N VAL A 39 12.82 17.40 -6.52
CA VAL A 39 12.26 16.56 -5.45
C VAL A 39 13.36 16.01 -4.54
N TYR A 40 13.24 16.26 -3.24
CA TYR A 40 14.00 15.58 -2.20
C TYR A 40 13.15 14.50 -1.55
N LEU A 41 13.57 13.24 -1.63
CA LEU A 41 12.89 12.12 -0.97
C LEU A 41 13.71 11.66 0.24
N ILE A 42 13.21 11.94 1.44
CA ILE A 42 13.91 11.68 2.71
C ILE A 42 13.34 10.43 3.38
N SER A 43 14.21 9.44 3.61
CA SER A 43 13.85 8.16 4.23
C SER A 43 14.85 7.71 5.29
N ALA A 44 14.44 6.76 6.14
CA ALA A 44 15.33 6.12 7.09
C ALA A 44 16.22 5.10 6.37
N SER A 45 17.51 5.07 6.71
CA SER A 45 18.49 4.13 6.13
C SER A 45 18.24 2.67 6.49
N TYR A 46 17.32 2.39 7.41
CA TYR A 46 16.95 1.04 7.80
C TYR A 46 15.47 0.95 8.18
N THR A 47 14.78 -0.01 7.56
CA THR A 47 13.49 -0.52 8.02
C THR A 47 13.39 -2.01 7.70
N HIS A 48 12.52 -2.74 8.40
CA HIS A 48 12.20 -4.13 8.08
C HIS A 48 11.57 -4.34 6.68
N LEU A 49 11.28 -3.27 5.93
CA LEU A 49 10.76 -3.31 4.57
C LEU A 49 11.86 -3.13 3.50
N LEU A 50 13.09 -2.79 3.92
CA LEU A 50 14.25 -2.73 3.03
C LEU A 50 14.86 -4.12 2.88
N ARG A 51 15.00 -4.56 1.63
CA ARG A 51 15.67 -5.82 1.28
C ARG A 51 17.18 -5.61 1.15
N ALA A 52 17.57 -4.46 0.60
CA ALA A 52 18.94 -4.02 0.43
C ALA A 52 19.11 -2.63 1.06
N PRO A 53 19.29 -2.52 2.39
CA PRO A 53 19.46 -1.23 3.04
C PRO A 53 20.78 -0.57 2.59
N PRO A 54 20.81 0.76 2.43
CA PRO A 54 22.03 1.46 2.02
C PRO A 54 23.13 1.37 3.07
N ALA A 55 24.38 1.27 2.61
CA ALA A 55 25.57 1.30 3.45
C ALA A 55 25.97 2.75 3.72
N LEU A 56 25.68 3.26 4.92
CA LEU A 56 26.02 4.63 5.31
C LEU A 56 27.35 4.67 6.06
N GLU A 57 28.31 5.46 5.57
CA GLU A 57 29.54 5.81 6.32
C GLU A 57 29.26 6.88 7.39
N LYS A 58 28.44 7.89 7.05
CA LYS A 58 28.08 9.01 7.92
C LYS A 58 26.64 8.91 8.44
N ASN A 59 26.21 9.93 9.17
CA ASN A 59 24.84 10.03 9.69
C ASN A 59 23.76 10.18 8.60
N HIS A 60 24.16 10.43 7.35
CA HIS A 60 23.28 10.47 6.18
C HIS A 60 24.05 10.02 4.93
N MET A 61 23.30 9.72 3.87
CA MET A 61 23.79 9.54 2.50
C MET A 61 22.85 10.27 1.55
N LEU A 62 23.42 10.94 0.55
CA LEU A 62 22.68 11.57 -0.54
C LEU A 62 23.03 10.85 -1.84
N GLU A 63 22.02 10.53 -2.62
CA GLU A 63 22.18 9.97 -3.96
C GLU A 63 21.12 10.57 -4.90
N ILE A 64 21.39 10.55 -6.20
CA ILE A 64 20.42 10.95 -7.22
C ILE A 64 19.99 9.69 -7.96
N VAL A 65 18.71 9.35 -7.87
CA VAL A 65 18.12 8.17 -8.51
C VAL A 65 16.96 8.63 -9.36
N ASP A 66 17.03 8.43 -10.67
CA ASP A 66 16.01 8.86 -11.63
C ASP A 66 15.62 10.34 -11.50
N GLY A 67 16.61 11.20 -11.23
CA GLY A 67 16.43 12.64 -11.02
C GLY A 67 15.91 13.03 -9.63
N ILE A 68 15.61 12.06 -8.76
CA ILE A 68 15.18 12.30 -7.38
C ILE A 68 16.41 12.46 -6.49
N HIS A 69 16.47 13.54 -5.72
CA HIS A 69 17.48 13.70 -4.66
C HIS A 69 17.09 12.86 -3.45
N TYR A 70 17.58 11.64 -3.38
CA TYR A 70 17.29 10.72 -2.30
C TYR A 70 18.21 10.99 -1.11
N ILE A 71 17.63 11.11 0.09
CA ILE A 71 18.39 11.29 1.33
C ILE A 71 18.03 10.18 2.32
N TRP A 72 19.03 9.38 2.64
CA TRP A 72 18.95 8.37 3.68
C TRP A 72 19.48 8.93 4.98
N LEU A 73 18.65 8.92 6.02
CA LEU A 73 19.04 9.31 7.38
C LEU A 73 19.33 8.07 8.21
N ARG A 74 20.49 8.04 8.87
CA ARG A 74 20.90 6.88 9.69
C ARG A 74 19.85 6.60 10.79
N GLY A 75 19.23 5.43 10.70
CA GLY A 75 18.29 4.90 11.69
C GLY A 75 18.86 3.76 12.53
N LEU A 76 18.11 3.33 13.53
CA LEU A 76 18.36 2.14 14.34
C LEU A 76 17.97 0.86 13.59
N ARG A 77 18.78 -0.19 13.77
CA ARG A 77 18.47 -1.54 13.26
C ARG A 77 17.61 -2.32 14.24
N TYR A 78 16.69 -3.12 13.72
CA TYR A 78 15.73 -3.93 14.49
C TYR A 78 15.23 -5.11 13.66
N GLU A 79 14.90 -6.23 14.29
CA GLU A 79 14.68 -7.50 13.57
C GLU A 79 13.32 -7.59 12.87
N HIS A 80 12.24 -7.12 13.50
CA HIS A 80 10.89 -7.32 12.99
C HIS A 80 9.95 -6.12 13.24
N ALA A 81 8.83 -6.09 12.52
CA ALA A 81 7.85 -5.00 12.52
C ALA A 81 7.32 -4.60 13.92
N HIS A 82 7.28 -5.53 14.88
CA HIS A 82 6.75 -5.27 16.23
C HIS A 82 7.84 -4.93 17.26
N SER A 83 9.07 -4.67 16.83
CA SER A 83 10.18 -4.38 17.75
C SER A 83 9.98 -3.03 18.45
N LYS A 84 10.21 -2.96 19.76
CA LYS A 84 10.25 -1.66 20.49
C LYS A 84 11.33 -0.72 19.93
N LYS A 85 12.42 -1.27 19.38
CA LYS A 85 13.47 -0.49 18.70
C LYS A 85 12.95 0.22 17.45
N ARG A 86 11.89 -0.30 16.79
CA ARG A 86 11.20 0.39 15.69
C ARG A 86 10.56 1.69 16.16
N ILE A 87 9.93 1.68 17.34
CA ILE A 87 9.31 2.86 17.94
C ILE A 87 10.39 3.90 18.24
N LEU A 88 11.49 3.50 18.90
CA LEU A 88 12.62 4.40 19.15
C LEU A 88 13.20 4.97 17.84
N ASN A 89 13.23 4.17 16.77
CA ASN A 89 13.68 4.64 15.47
C ASN A 89 12.82 5.77 14.90
N TRP A 90 11.51 5.82 15.18
CA TRP A 90 10.66 6.95 14.77
C TRP A 90 11.09 8.25 15.44
N PHE A 91 11.44 8.21 16.72
CA PHE A 91 11.96 9.36 17.45
C PHE A 91 13.33 9.79 16.91
N VAL A 92 14.24 8.83 16.69
CA VAL A 92 15.57 9.10 16.10
C VAL A 92 15.41 9.75 14.73
N PHE A 93 14.56 9.21 13.87
CA PHE A 93 14.31 9.78 12.55
C PHE A 93 13.75 11.21 12.65
N ALA A 94 12.72 11.43 13.46
CA ALA A 94 12.14 12.76 13.67
C ALA A 94 13.18 13.78 14.19
N TRP A 95 14.05 13.38 15.11
CA TRP A 95 15.16 14.21 15.58
C TRP A 95 16.15 14.53 14.45
N ARG A 96 16.51 13.53 13.62
CA ARG A 96 17.44 13.72 12.49
C ARG A 96 16.88 14.65 11.42
N LEU A 97 15.55 14.69 11.23
CA LEU A 97 14.91 15.65 10.33
C LEU A 97 15.27 17.10 10.69
N CYS A 98 15.39 17.44 11.98
CA CYS A 98 15.74 18.80 12.42
C CYS A 98 17.12 19.27 11.93
N GLY A 99 18.00 18.32 11.55
CA GLY A 99 19.31 18.60 10.97
C GLY A 99 19.32 18.80 9.44
N LEU A 100 18.20 18.60 8.74
CA LEU A 100 18.16 18.59 7.27
C LEU A 100 18.62 19.90 6.62
N ARG A 101 18.40 21.06 7.24
CA ARG A 101 18.91 22.36 6.72
C ARG A 101 20.44 22.41 6.62
N LYS A 102 21.15 21.58 7.38
CA LYS A 102 22.62 21.48 7.25
C LYS A 102 23.01 20.70 5.99
N ILE A 103 22.12 19.84 5.48
CA ILE A 103 22.34 18.91 4.37
C ILE A 103 21.77 19.49 3.07
N ILE A 104 20.51 19.92 3.07
CA ILE A 104 19.83 20.48 1.90
C ILE A 104 19.88 22.01 1.97
N LYS A 105 20.40 22.64 0.92
CA LYS A 105 20.51 24.10 0.81
C LYS A 105 19.32 24.74 0.10
N ASP A 106 18.67 23.99 -0.78
CA ASP A 106 17.48 24.43 -1.50
C ASP A 106 16.28 24.61 -0.57
N ASP A 107 15.56 25.72 -0.74
CA ASP A 107 14.37 26.04 0.04
C ASP A 107 13.12 25.37 -0.59
N PRO A 108 12.39 24.53 0.16
CA PRO A 108 11.19 23.90 -0.36
C PRO A 108 9.99 24.86 -0.36
N VAL A 109 9.18 24.82 -1.41
CA VAL A 109 7.84 25.44 -1.39
C VAL A 109 6.89 24.67 -0.48
N ALA A 110 7.06 23.35 -0.38
CA ALA A 110 6.26 22.47 0.46
C ALA A 110 7.05 21.29 1.00
N ILE A 111 6.65 20.83 2.19
CA ILE A 111 7.12 19.60 2.83
C ILE A 111 5.91 18.68 2.98
N LEU A 112 5.95 17.55 2.27
CA LEU A 112 4.99 16.46 2.40
C LEU A 112 5.51 15.46 3.44
N CYS A 113 4.82 15.30 4.56
CA CYS A 113 5.15 14.34 5.60
C CYS A 113 4.17 13.16 5.59
N SER A 114 4.67 11.94 5.38
CA SER A 114 3.85 10.73 5.30
C SER A 114 3.94 9.87 6.56
N SER A 115 2.78 9.42 7.02
CA SER A 115 2.59 8.27 7.92
C SER A 115 3.08 6.96 7.26
N PRO A 116 3.30 5.85 8.00
CA PRO A 116 2.83 5.52 9.35
C PRO A 116 3.69 6.05 10.51
N SER A 117 4.87 6.62 10.27
CA SER A 117 5.70 7.21 11.34
C SER A 117 5.17 8.59 11.74
N LEU A 118 4.09 8.65 12.54
CA LEU A 118 3.46 9.92 12.94
C LEU A 118 4.45 10.89 13.60
N ILE A 119 5.41 10.37 14.37
CA ILE A 119 6.39 11.19 15.10
C ILE A 119 7.23 12.05 14.14
N SER A 120 7.41 11.61 12.89
CA SER A 120 8.09 12.40 11.86
C SER A 120 7.39 13.74 11.56
N PHE A 121 6.08 13.86 11.83
CA PHE A 121 5.33 15.11 11.73
C PHE A 121 5.94 16.22 12.61
N LEU A 122 6.44 15.89 13.81
CA LEU A 122 7.05 16.88 14.70
C LEU A 122 8.32 17.48 14.07
N GLY A 123 9.15 16.63 13.45
CA GLY A 123 10.33 17.07 12.71
C GLY A 123 9.98 17.86 11.45
N ALA A 124 8.97 17.42 10.70
CA ALA A 124 8.47 18.14 9.53
C ALA A 124 7.92 19.52 9.89
N LYS A 125 7.11 19.62 10.96
CA LYS A 125 6.55 20.89 11.47
C LYS A 125 7.65 21.88 11.88
N TYR A 126 8.69 21.39 12.56
CA TYR A 126 9.86 22.21 12.88
C TYR A 126 10.56 22.74 11.61
N LEU A 127 10.75 21.87 10.60
CA LEU A 127 11.38 22.27 9.34
C LEU A 127 10.53 23.28 8.56
N THR A 128 9.21 23.10 8.48
CA THR A 128 8.33 24.05 7.79
C THR A 128 8.37 25.42 8.43
N TRP A 129 8.41 25.50 9.77
CA TRP A 129 8.58 26.77 10.48
C TRP A 129 9.96 27.40 10.18
N ARG A 130 11.03 26.61 10.22
CA ARG A 130 12.41 27.05 9.97
C ARG A 130 12.62 27.55 8.54
N LEU A 131 11.98 26.91 7.57
CA LEU A 131 12.17 27.13 6.13
C LEU A 131 11.06 27.97 5.48
N ARG A 132 10.04 28.38 6.26
CA ARG A 132 8.84 29.07 5.77
C ARG A 132 8.14 28.32 4.63
N ALA A 133 8.18 26.99 4.71
CA ALA A 133 7.58 26.09 3.74
C ALA A 133 6.18 25.66 4.18
N ARG A 134 5.36 25.22 3.23
CA ARG A 134 3.99 24.78 3.49
C ARG A 134 3.98 23.32 3.93
N LEU A 135 3.12 22.97 4.88
CA LEU A 135 3.05 21.62 5.46
C LEU A 135 1.87 20.84 4.87
N ILE A 136 2.18 19.71 4.23
CA ILE A 136 1.18 18.75 3.75
C ILE A 136 1.38 17.44 4.51
N PHE A 137 0.31 16.85 5.02
CA PHE A 137 0.38 15.58 5.75
C PHE A 137 -0.34 14.47 4.99
N GLU A 138 0.32 13.31 4.83
CA GLU A 138 -0.27 12.12 4.20
C GLU A 138 -0.58 11.01 5.21
N VAL A 139 -1.84 10.58 5.22
CA VAL A 139 -2.31 9.40 5.93
C VAL A 139 -2.41 8.20 5.00
N ARG A 140 -1.58 7.19 5.26
CA ARG A 140 -1.56 5.90 4.55
C ARG A 140 -2.32 4.82 5.31
N ASP A 141 -2.25 4.90 6.63
CA ASP A 141 -2.97 4.08 7.60
C ASP A 141 -3.36 5.02 8.75
N ILE A 142 -4.53 4.83 9.33
CA ILE A 142 -5.04 5.68 10.41
C ILE A 142 -4.40 5.24 11.73
N TRP A 143 -3.19 5.73 11.99
CA TRP A 143 -2.50 5.49 13.26
C TRP A 143 -2.80 6.65 14.20
N PRO A 144 -3.22 6.38 15.45
CA PRO A 144 -3.08 5.11 16.17
C PRO A 144 -4.29 4.17 16.10
N LEU A 145 -5.37 4.51 15.40
CA LEU A 145 -6.59 3.68 15.38
C LEU A 145 -6.33 2.24 14.92
N THR A 146 -5.47 2.03 13.93
CA THR A 146 -5.04 0.69 13.49
C THR A 146 -4.40 -0.12 14.62
N PHE A 147 -3.61 0.51 15.51
CA PHE A 147 -3.05 -0.18 16.67
C PHE A 147 -4.14 -0.60 17.67
N VAL A 148 -5.17 0.22 17.84
CA VAL A 148 -6.26 -0.10 18.75
C VAL A 148 -7.11 -1.24 18.19
N LYS A 149 -7.54 -1.13 16.93
CA LYS A 149 -8.48 -2.07 16.29
C LYS A 149 -7.84 -3.40 15.90
N LEU A 150 -6.73 -3.35 15.15
CA LEU A 150 -6.05 -4.57 14.67
C LEU A 150 -4.91 -5.03 15.57
N GLY A 151 -4.30 -4.11 16.33
CA GLY A 151 -3.19 -4.42 17.23
C GLY A 151 -3.60 -4.80 18.65
N GLY A 152 -4.87 -4.60 19.03
CA GLY A 152 -5.39 -4.90 20.36
C GLY A 152 -4.89 -3.98 21.48
N TYR A 153 -4.30 -2.83 21.15
CA TYR A 153 -3.81 -1.88 22.16
C TYR A 153 -4.94 -1.05 22.76
N SER A 154 -4.89 -0.80 24.06
CA SER A 154 -5.87 0.06 24.74
C SER A 154 -5.78 1.51 24.26
N ILE A 155 -6.94 2.13 23.99
CA ILE A 155 -7.05 3.57 23.69
C ILE A 155 -6.53 4.45 24.84
N ARG A 156 -6.50 3.92 26.07
CA ARG A 156 -5.99 4.63 27.26
C ARG A 156 -4.47 4.55 27.40
N HIS A 157 -3.78 3.73 26.61
CA HIS A 157 -2.34 3.57 26.69
C HIS A 157 -1.63 4.91 26.41
N PRO A 158 -0.67 5.36 27.25
CA PRO A 158 -0.05 6.69 27.12
C PRO A 158 0.56 6.96 25.74
N PHE A 159 1.25 5.95 25.18
CA PHE A 159 1.81 6.07 23.83
C PHE A 159 0.74 6.18 22.74
N ILE A 160 -0.41 5.52 22.89
CA ILE A 160 -1.53 5.64 21.94
C ILE A 160 -2.13 7.05 22.01
N ARG A 161 -2.31 7.60 23.21
CA ARG A 161 -2.75 8.99 23.41
C ARG A 161 -1.76 10.01 22.84
N PHE A 162 -0.46 9.75 22.99
CA PHE A 162 0.58 10.59 22.39
C PHE A 162 0.52 10.58 20.87
N LEU A 163 0.42 9.39 20.25
CA LEU A 163 0.25 9.27 18.80
C LEU A 163 -1.04 9.96 18.32
N GLN A 164 -2.13 9.81 19.07
CA GLN A 164 -3.41 10.47 18.79
C GLN A 164 -3.28 11.99 18.82
N TRP A 165 -2.55 12.53 19.80
CA TRP A 165 -2.28 13.97 19.88
C TRP A 165 -1.48 14.47 18.67
N ILE A 166 -0.49 13.69 18.21
CA ILE A 166 0.25 14.02 16.98
C ILE A 166 -0.67 13.97 15.76
N GLU A 167 -1.51 12.94 15.65
CA GLU A 167 -2.47 12.78 14.55
C GLU A 167 -3.41 13.99 14.47
N ASP A 168 -4.03 14.37 15.59
CA ASP A 168 -4.91 15.53 15.69
C ASP A 168 -4.19 16.83 15.32
N ALA A 169 -2.96 17.00 15.81
CA ALA A 169 -2.13 18.16 15.49
C ALA A 169 -1.78 18.20 14.00
N ALA A 170 -1.53 17.05 13.37
CA ALA A 170 -1.26 16.95 11.95
C ALA A 170 -2.46 17.36 11.11
N TYR A 171 -3.67 16.94 11.50
CA TYR A 171 -4.90 17.34 10.83
C TYR A 171 -5.21 18.84 10.95
N ARG A 172 -5.03 19.42 12.15
CA ARG A 172 -5.34 20.83 12.39
C ARG A 172 -4.33 21.77 11.77
N HIS A 173 -3.04 21.44 11.88
CA HIS A 173 -1.94 22.36 11.56
C HIS A 173 -1.32 22.16 10.18
N SER A 174 -1.69 21.10 9.46
CA SER A 174 -1.32 21.01 8.04
C SER A 174 -2.24 21.90 7.22
N GLU A 175 -1.69 22.44 6.14
CA GLU A 175 -2.43 23.30 5.22
C GLU A 175 -3.31 22.47 4.28
N ARG A 176 -2.80 21.29 3.88
CA ARG A 176 -3.56 20.22 3.23
C ARG A 176 -3.26 18.89 3.89
N VAL A 177 -4.24 18.01 3.84
CA VAL A 177 -4.09 16.62 4.30
C VAL A 177 -4.51 15.71 3.14
N ILE A 178 -3.66 14.75 2.81
CA ILE A 178 -3.93 13.78 1.76
C ILE A 178 -4.06 12.38 2.34
N SER A 179 -4.80 11.51 1.67
CA SER A 179 -4.82 10.08 2.01
C SER A 179 -4.96 9.21 0.78
N ASN A 180 -4.45 7.99 0.87
CA ASN A 180 -4.76 6.92 -0.08
C ASN A 180 -6.11 6.25 0.17
N LEU A 181 -6.68 6.37 1.38
CA LEU A 181 -7.96 5.78 1.73
C LEU A 181 -9.10 6.67 1.24
N PRO A 182 -10.10 6.12 0.52
CA PRO A 182 -11.17 6.92 -0.10
C PRO A 182 -12.07 7.63 0.93
N MET A 183 -12.24 7.06 2.12
CA MET A 183 -13.14 7.58 3.16
C MET A 183 -12.40 8.10 4.40
N ALA A 184 -11.07 8.28 4.33
CA ALA A 184 -10.28 8.78 5.46
C ALA A 184 -10.69 10.17 5.95
N VAL A 185 -11.27 10.98 5.07
CA VAL A 185 -11.76 12.33 5.41
C VAL A 185 -12.76 12.30 6.57
N GLU A 186 -13.58 11.25 6.70
CA GLU A 186 -14.57 11.15 7.77
C GLU A 186 -13.90 11.03 9.14
N HIS A 187 -12.87 10.19 9.27
CA HIS A 187 -12.07 10.11 10.50
C HIS A 187 -11.39 11.45 10.78
N MET A 188 -10.72 12.01 9.79
CA MET A 188 -9.95 13.25 9.96
C MET A 188 -10.81 14.43 10.41
N VAL A 189 -12.01 14.59 9.84
CA VAL A 189 -12.98 15.62 10.23
C VAL A 189 -13.44 15.41 11.66
N GLN A 190 -13.74 14.17 12.08
CA GLN A 190 -14.07 13.85 13.48
C GLN A 190 -12.93 14.19 14.46
N ARG A 191 -11.68 14.22 13.99
CA ARG A 191 -10.50 14.60 14.77
C ARG A 191 -10.19 16.12 14.73
N GLY A 192 -11.01 16.90 14.04
CA GLY A 192 -10.93 18.36 13.96
C GLY A 192 -10.21 18.90 12.72
N MET A 193 -10.11 18.12 11.65
CA MET A 193 -9.70 18.62 10.34
C MET A 193 -10.85 19.41 9.69
N ASP A 194 -10.52 20.53 9.04
CA ASP A 194 -11.44 21.13 8.06
C ASP A 194 -11.49 20.25 6.79
N ARG A 195 -12.69 19.84 6.39
CA ARG A 195 -12.93 19.00 5.20
C ARG A 195 -12.33 19.60 3.92
N ALA A 196 -12.32 20.92 3.78
CA ALA A 196 -11.78 21.60 2.60
C ALA A 196 -10.26 21.38 2.41
N LYS A 197 -9.55 20.94 3.46
CA LYS A 197 -8.12 20.63 3.39
C LYS A 197 -7.82 19.27 2.75
N PHE A 198 -8.83 18.41 2.63
CA PHE A 198 -8.63 17.02 2.23
C PHE A 198 -8.45 16.89 0.72
N ALA A 199 -7.49 16.06 0.30
CA ALA A 199 -7.44 15.54 -1.05
C ALA A 199 -7.16 14.03 -1.06
N TRP A 200 -7.95 13.29 -1.83
CA TRP A 200 -7.75 11.86 -2.00
C TRP A 200 -6.73 11.58 -3.11
N ILE A 201 -5.65 10.88 -2.76
CA ILE A 201 -4.60 10.44 -3.68
C ILE A 201 -4.40 8.94 -3.48
N PRO A 202 -5.11 8.06 -4.21
CA PRO A 202 -5.10 6.63 -3.98
C PRO A 202 -3.73 6.00 -4.26
N ASN A 203 -3.57 4.72 -3.90
CA ASN A 203 -2.44 3.91 -4.38
C ASN A 203 -2.53 3.70 -5.89
N GLY A 204 -1.38 3.70 -6.55
CA GLY A 204 -1.28 3.59 -8.00
C GLY A 204 -0.34 2.49 -8.45
N PHE A 205 -0.19 2.41 -9.77
CA PHE A 205 0.75 1.54 -10.46
C PHE A 205 1.61 2.37 -11.43
N SER A 206 2.79 1.86 -11.78
CA SER A 206 3.65 2.45 -12.80
C SER A 206 3.45 1.71 -14.11
N LEU A 207 2.99 2.40 -15.15
CA LEU A 207 2.82 1.78 -16.46
C LEU A 207 4.16 1.23 -17.01
N GLY A 208 5.26 1.94 -16.73
CA GLY A 208 6.60 1.50 -17.13
C GLY A 208 7.03 0.16 -16.52
N GLU A 209 6.55 -0.18 -15.31
CA GLU A 209 6.87 -1.45 -14.67
C GLU A 209 5.98 -2.61 -15.12
N VAL A 210 4.72 -2.33 -15.45
CA VAL A 210 3.73 -3.38 -15.75
C VAL A 210 3.58 -3.68 -17.24
N LYS A 211 4.07 -2.80 -18.13
CA LYS A 211 3.89 -2.95 -19.58
C LYS A 211 4.69 -4.09 -20.18
N ASN A 212 5.90 -4.34 -19.65
CA ASN A 212 6.83 -5.37 -20.14
C ASN A 212 7.23 -6.33 -19.01
N PRO A 213 6.31 -7.20 -18.56
CA PRO A 213 6.62 -8.12 -17.48
C PRO A 213 7.63 -9.18 -17.93
N GLN A 214 8.48 -9.61 -16.99
CA GLN A 214 9.35 -10.75 -17.21
C GLN A 214 8.54 -12.05 -17.19
N GLU A 215 8.97 -13.02 -17.99
CA GLU A 215 8.40 -14.36 -17.98
C GLU A 215 8.52 -15.02 -16.62
N LEU A 216 7.52 -15.87 -16.31
CA LEU A 216 7.57 -16.70 -15.11
C LEU A 216 8.72 -17.70 -15.23
N SER A 217 9.40 -17.97 -14.11
CA SER A 217 10.36 -19.07 -14.09
C SER A 217 9.66 -20.38 -14.47
N SER A 218 10.36 -21.27 -15.16
CA SER A 218 9.80 -22.57 -15.56
C SER A 218 9.29 -23.38 -14.36
N THR A 219 9.92 -23.24 -13.20
CA THR A 219 9.49 -23.82 -11.92
C THR A 219 8.17 -23.24 -11.42
N THR A 220 7.97 -21.94 -11.54
CA THR A 220 6.73 -21.24 -11.15
C THR A 220 5.60 -21.59 -12.09
N ALA A 221 5.85 -21.52 -13.40
CA ALA A 221 4.85 -21.82 -14.43
C ALA A 221 4.32 -23.26 -14.33
N ARG A 222 5.20 -24.24 -14.08
CA ARG A 222 4.79 -25.66 -13.93
C ARG A 222 3.94 -25.95 -12.69
N ARG A 223 3.93 -25.08 -11.68
CA ARG A 223 3.08 -25.24 -10.49
C ARG A 223 1.65 -24.79 -10.70
N LEU A 224 1.36 -24.09 -11.80
CA LEU A 224 0.01 -23.61 -12.13
C LEU A 224 -0.69 -24.68 -12.98
N PRO A 225 -1.82 -25.25 -12.52
CA PRO A 225 -2.53 -26.26 -13.30
C PRO A 225 -3.22 -25.61 -14.50
N ALA A 226 -2.98 -26.15 -15.70
CA ALA A 226 -3.44 -25.57 -16.96
C ALA A 226 -4.90 -25.93 -17.30
N ASP A 227 -5.45 -26.97 -16.69
CA ASP A 227 -6.78 -27.54 -16.91
C ASP A 227 -7.81 -27.11 -15.85
N LYS A 228 -7.45 -26.16 -14.99
CA LYS A 228 -8.28 -25.71 -13.87
C LYS A 228 -8.61 -24.24 -13.98
N PHE A 229 -9.76 -23.87 -13.42
CA PHE A 229 -10.13 -22.50 -13.14
C PHE A 229 -9.37 -21.99 -11.93
N LEU A 230 -8.51 -21.00 -12.12
CA LEU A 230 -7.58 -20.55 -11.09
C LEU A 230 -8.09 -19.30 -10.37
N VAL A 231 -8.27 -19.42 -9.06
CA VAL A 231 -8.50 -18.29 -8.15
C VAL A 231 -7.17 -17.91 -7.50
N GLY A 232 -6.63 -16.75 -7.87
CA GLY A 232 -5.31 -16.32 -7.47
C GLY A 232 -5.30 -15.30 -6.34
N TYR A 233 -4.35 -15.43 -5.42
CA TYR A 233 -3.92 -14.37 -4.52
C TYR A 233 -2.41 -14.21 -4.61
N ALA A 234 -1.95 -12.98 -4.86
CA ALA A 234 -0.54 -12.62 -4.89
C ALA A 234 -0.25 -11.47 -3.90
N GLY A 235 0.53 -11.74 -2.86
CA GLY A 235 0.95 -10.73 -1.88
C GLY A 235 1.27 -11.27 -0.50
N THR A 236 1.30 -10.37 0.50
CA THR A 236 1.63 -10.74 1.87
C THR A 236 0.54 -11.61 2.51
N LEU A 237 0.91 -12.78 3.04
CA LEU A 237 0.05 -13.64 3.85
C LEU A 237 0.07 -13.16 5.32
N GLY A 238 -0.64 -12.07 5.57
CA GLY A 238 -0.76 -11.45 6.90
C GLY A 238 -2.19 -11.43 7.42
N VAL A 239 -2.34 -11.30 8.75
CA VAL A 239 -3.62 -11.38 9.49
C VAL A 239 -4.71 -10.49 8.89
N ALA A 240 -4.37 -9.26 8.49
CA ALA A 240 -5.33 -8.30 7.95
C ALA A 240 -6.02 -8.76 6.65
N ASN A 241 -5.37 -9.64 5.86
CA ASN A 241 -5.92 -10.10 4.58
C ASN A 241 -6.87 -11.31 4.74
N ALA A 242 -7.10 -11.81 5.97
CA ALA A 242 -8.07 -12.86 6.28
C ALA A 242 -8.02 -14.11 5.36
N MET A 243 -6.82 -14.57 4.97
CA MET A 243 -6.63 -15.65 3.99
C MET A 243 -7.21 -17.01 4.40
N GLU A 244 -7.44 -17.22 5.69
CA GLU A 244 -8.12 -18.43 6.18
C GLU A 244 -9.55 -18.56 5.62
N VAL A 245 -10.24 -17.44 5.40
CA VAL A 245 -11.60 -17.41 4.81
C VAL A 245 -11.59 -18.02 3.41
N LEU A 246 -10.56 -17.72 2.62
CA LEU A 246 -10.39 -18.31 1.28
C LEU A 246 -10.07 -19.80 1.36
N LEU A 247 -9.32 -20.27 2.37
CA LEU A 247 -9.08 -21.69 2.57
C LEU A 247 -10.31 -22.45 3.05
N GLN A 248 -11.15 -21.82 3.88
CA GLN A 248 -12.44 -22.36 4.27
C GLN A 248 -13.36 -22.48 3.05
N ALA A 249 -13.40 -21.47 2.18
CA ALA A 249 -14.11 -21.55 0.90
C ALA A 249 -13.54 -22.67 0.00
N ALA A 250 -12.23 -22.91 0.04
CA ALA A 250 -11.60 -24.03 -0.66
C ALA A 250 -12.09 -25.39 -0.15
N ASP A 251 -12.25 -25.56 1.17
CA ASP A 251 -12.80 -26.78 1.79
C ASP A 251 -14.24 -27.03 1.33
N GLU A 252 -15.05 -25.97 1.21
CA GLU A 252 -16.42 -26.05 0.67
C GLU A 252 -16.45 -26.43 -0.82
N LEU A 253 -15.40 -26.11 -1.58
CA LEU A 253 -15.28 -26.36 -3.02
C LEU A 253 -14.42 -27.58 -3.35
N LYS A 254 -13.97 -28.37 -2.38
CA LYS A 254 -13.00 -29.46 -2.60
C LYS A 254 -13.50 -30.55 -3.54
N ASP A 255 -14.81 -30.74 -3.59
CA ASP A 255 -15.47 -31.74 -4.46
C ASP A 255 -15.80 -31.17 -5.85
N VAL A 256 -15.39 -29.93 -6.15
CA VAL A 256 -15.53 -29.30 -7.47
C VAL A 256 -14.19 -29.41 -8.21
N PRO A 257 -13.97 -30.45 -9.04
CA PRO A 257 -12.64 -30.79 -9.56
C PRO A 257 -12.07 -29.76 -10.53
N GLY A 258 -12.90 -28.85 -11.06
CA GLY A 258 -12.49 -27.84 -12.03
C GLY A 258 -11.86 -26.58 -11.44
N ILE A 259 -11.78 -26.43 -10.11
CA ILE A 259 -11.34 -25.20 -9.44
C ILE A 259 -10.03 -25.44 -8.68
N SER A 260 -9.12 -24.47 -8.72
CA SER A 260 -7.92 -24.47 -7.88
C SER A 260 -7.60 -23.08 -7.35
N ILE A 261 -7.23 -23.02 -6.08
CA ILE A 261 -6.85 -21.78 -5.40
C ILE A 261 -5.33 -21.71 -5.30
N VAL A 262 -4.75 -20.60 -5.75
CA VAL A 262 -3.30 -20.42 -5.77
C VAL A 262 -2.93 -19.22 -4.90
N LEU A 263 -2.16 -19.48 -3.84
CA LEU A 263 -1.65 -18.47 -2.91
C LEU A 263 -0.16 -18.26 -3.16
N VAL A 264 0.20 -17.11 -3.72
CA VAL A 264 1.58 -16.72 -4.05
C VAL A 264 2.06 -15.63 -3.10
N GLY A 265 3.08 -15.93 -2.32
CA GLY A 265 3.71 -14.93 -1.46
C GLY A 265 4.30 -15.47 -0.18
N ALA A 266 4.54 -14.55 0.75
CA ALA A 266 5.13 -14.84 2.05
C ALA A 266 4.45 -14.01 3.13
N GLY A 267 4.62 -14.40 4.39
CA GLY A 267 4.09 -13.65 5.52
C GLY A 267 3.98 -14.51 6.77
N ARG A 268 3.68 -13.87 7.89
CA ARG A 268 3.63 -14.52 9.20
C ARG A 268 2.58 -15.62 9.30
N GLU A 269 1.50 -15.52 8.53
CA GLU A 269 0.42 -16.52 8.54
C GLU A 269 0.74 -17.74 7.67
N CYS A 270 1.81 -17.73 6.87
CA CYS A 270 2.08 -18.78 5.87
C CYS A 270 2.12 -20.19 6.49
N SER A 271 2.87 -20.39 7.58
CA SER A 271 2.98 -21.70 8.22
C SER A 271 1.63 -22.19 8.78
N ARG A 272 0.86 -21.26 9.37
CA ARG A 272 -0.46 -21.55 9.94
C ARG A 272 -1.47 -21.94 8.85
N LEU A 273 -1.48 -21.20 7.74
CA LEU A 273 -2.36 -21.46 6.59
C LEU A 273 -2.02 -22.77 5.87
N LYS A 274 -0.73 -23.09 5.70
CA LYS A 274 -0.31 -24.38 5.16
C LYS A 274 -0.74 -25.54 6.06
N LYS A 275 -0.57 -25.40 7.39
CA LYS A 275 -1.05 -26.38 8.36
C LYS A 275 -2.56 -26.57 8.28
N PHE A 276 -3.34 -25.47 8.21
CA PHE A 276 -4.79 -25.54 8.04
C PHE A 276 -5.20 -26.37 6.80
N ALA A 277 -4.54 -26.13 5.65
CA ALA A 277 -4.82 -26.87 4.43
C ALA A 277 -4.50 -28.37 4.55
N ILE A 278 -3.37 -28.71 5.20
CA ILE A 278 -2.96 -30.11 5.46
C ILE A 278 -3.96 -30.80 6.40
N ASP A 279 -4.27 -30.18 7.53
CA ASP A 279 -5.16 -30.74 8.56
C ASP A 279 -6.59 -30.98 8.01
N ARG A 280 -7.00 -30.23 6.97
CA ARG A 280 -8.28 -30.36 6.26
C ARG A 280 -8.21 -31.22 4.99
N GLY A 281 -7.04 -31.71 4.60
CA GLY A 281 -6.85 -32.53 3.41
C GLY A 281 -7.08 -31.80 2.08
N LEU A 282 -6.91 -30.48 2.02
CA LEU A 282 -7.21 -29.67 0.84
C LEU A 282 -6.25 -29.96 -0.32
N GLN A 283 -6.76 -30.58 -1.38
CA GLN A 283 -5.99 -30.86 -2.62
C GLN A 283 -6.17 -29.78 -3.69
N ASN A 284 -7.16 -28.91 -3.54
CA ASN A 284 -7.47 -27.81 -4.46
C ASN A 284 -6.77 -26.49 -4.10
N VAL A 285 -5.76 -26.52 -3.22
CA VAL A 285 -5.01 -25.34 -2.78
C VAL A 285 -3.52 -25.52 -3.06
N ILE A 286 -2.93 -24.53 -3.72
CA ILE A 286 -1.51 -24.50 -4.09
C ILE A 286 -0.85 -23.30 -3.41
N PHE A 287 0.19 -23.56 -2.61
CA PHE A 287 1.03 -22.52 -2.04
C PHE A 287 2.31 -22.35 -2.85
N MET A 288 2.63 -21.11 -3.21
CA MET A 288 3.85 -20.75 -3.94
C MET A 288 4.59 -19.65 -3.19
N ASP A 289 5.91 -19.67 -3.29
CA ASP A 289 6.76 -18.65 -2.68
C ASP A 289 6.60 -17.30 -3.40
N ALA A 290 7.07 -16.23 -2.76
CA ALA A 290 7.07 -14.90 -3.36
C ALA A 290 7.91 -14.87 -4.65
N ILE A 291 7.36 -14.28 -5.70
CA ILE A 291 8.05 -14.09 -6.99
C ILE A 291 8.55 -12.66 -7.16
N PRO A 292 9.52 -12.41 -8.07
CA PRO A 292 9.96 -11.07 -8.42
C PRO A 292 8.80 -10.17 -8.88
N LYS A 293 8.85 -8.89 -8.52
CA LYS A 293 7.76 -7.93 -8.81
C LYS A 293 7.48 -7.81 -10.32
N ASN A 294 8.52 -7.80 -11.15
CA ASN A 294 8.41 -7.71 -12.61
C ASN A 294 7.80 -8.95 -13.28
N GLN A 295 7.60 -10.06 -12.55
CA GLN A 295 6.89 -11.25 -13.04
C GLN A 295 5.41 -11.26 -12.64
N ILE A 296 4.97 -10.34 -11.77
CA ILE A 296 3.61 -10.36 -11.20
C ILE A 296 2.54 -10.28 -12.27
N GLN A 297 2.67 -9.41 -13.27
CA GLN A 297 1.63 -9.28 -14.31
C GLN A 297 1.48 -10.55 -15.15
N ASN A 298 2.59 -11.22 -15.48
CA ASN A 298 2.53 -12.52 -16.17
C ASN A 298 1.92 -13.61 -15.28
N LEU A 299 2.13 -13.57 -13.96
CA LEU A 299 1.42 -14.44 -13.02
C LEU A 299 -0.09 -14.14 -13.00
N LEU A 300 -0.48 -12.88 -12.83
CA LEU A 300 -1.89 -12.47 -12.76
C LEU A 300 -2.66 -12.86 -14.04
N ALA A 301 -2.01 -12.79 -15.20
CA ALA A 301 -2.59 -13.20 -16.47
C ALA A 301 -2.98 -14.70 -16.52
N ARG A 302 -2.35 -15.55 -15.69
CA ARG A 302 -2.67 -16.99 -15.59
C ARG A 302 -3.90 -17.28 -14.75
N PHE A 303 -4.37 -16.32 -13.94
CA PHE A 303 -5.55 -16.52 -13.11
C PHE A 303 -6.83 -16.19 -13.89
N ASP A 304 -7.92 -16.85 -13.51
CA ASP A 304 -9.26 -16.54 -14.03
C ASP A 304 -9.97 -15.50 -13.15
N VAL A 305 -9.70 -15.55 -11.84
CA VAL A 305 -10.24 -14.63 -10.84
C VAL A 305 -9.12 -14.26 -9.86
N LEU A 306 -9.09 -13.00 -9.44
CA LEU A 306 -8.18 -12.53 -8.40
C LEU A 306 -8.93 -12.29 -7.11
N TYR A 307 -8.51 -12.94 -6.03
CA TYR A 307 -9.12 -12.78 -4.72
C TYR A 307 -8.40 -11.71 -3.88
N ILE A 308 -9.17 -10.89 -3.17
CA ILE A 308 -8.69 -10.07 -2.07
C ILE A 308 -9.73 -10.05 -0.96
N GLY A 309 -9.28 -10.17 0.29
CA GLY A 309 -10.17 -10.27 1.45
C GLY A 309 -9.61 -9.55 2.66
N TRP A 310 -10.50 -9.26 3.60
CA TRP A 310 -10.20 -8.45 4.79
C TRP A 310 -10.90 -9.01 6.02
N LYS A 311 -10.37 -8.66 7.20
CA LYS A 311 -11.09 -8.84 8.47
C LYS A 311 -12.37 -7.98 8.49
N LYS A 312 -13.40 -8.41 9.21
CA LYS A 312 -14.58 -7.57 9.45
C LYS A 312 -14.30 -6.64 10.62
N ASP A 313 -13.84 -5.42 10.33
CA ASP A 313 -13.50 -4.41 11.33
C ASP A 313 -13.98 -3.00 10.91
N PRO A 314 -14.60 -2.21 11.82
CA PRO A 314 -15.01 -0.83 11.53
C PRO A 314 -13.90 0.11 11.07
N LEU A 315 -12.63 -0.23 11.29
CA LEU A 315 -11.49 0.50 10.70
C LEU A 315 -11.64 0.64 9.17
N TYR A 316 -12.23 -0.35 8.53
CA TYR A 316 -12.41 -0.39 7.08
C TYR A 316 -13.59 0.44 6.57
N ASP A 317 -14.40 1.04 7.46
CA ASP A 317 -15.39 2.06 7.09
C ASP A 317 -14.72 3.36 6.59
N PHE A 318 -13.44 3.56 6.89
CA PHE A 318 -12.62 4.62 6.31
C PHE A 318 -12.01 4.24 4.96
N GLY A 319 -12.36 3.06 4.44
CA GLY A 319 -11.88 2.51 3.20
C GLY A 319 -10.53 1.81 3.34
N ILE A 320 -10.12 1.18 2.25
CA ILE A 320 -8.88 0.41 2.13
C ILE A 320 -8.13 0.85 0.88
N ALA A 321 -6.80 0.81 0.95
CA ALA A 321 -5.94 1.09 -0.20
C ALA A 321 -4.87 -0.02 -0.36
N PRO A 322 -5.26 -1.26 -0.69
CA PRO A 322 -4.32 -2.32 -1.01
C PRO A 322 -3.37 -1.93 -2.16
N ASN A 323 -2.05 -2.07 -1.96
CA ASN A 323 -1.08 -1.84 -3.04
C ASN A 323 -1.27 -2.79 -4.24
N LYS A 324 -1.86 -3.98 -4.04
CA LYS A 324 -2.05 -4.99 -5.08
C LYS A 324 -3.25 -4.72 -6.00
N LEU A 325 -4.24 -3.94 -5.53
CA LEU A 325 -5.50 -3.76 -6.25
C LEU A 325 -5.33 -3.02 -7.59
N PRO A 326 -4.52 -1.94 -7.70
CA PRO A 326 -4.23 -1.34 -9.00
C PRO A 326 -3.62 -2.34 -9.99
N GLU A 327 -2.70 -3.20 -9.54
CA GLU A 327 -2.09 -4.21 -10.40
C GLU A 327 -3.08 -5.32 -10.79
N TYR A 328 -4.02 -5.68 -9.91
CA TYR A 328 -5.11 -6.62 -10.22
C TYR A 328 -6.07 -6.05 -11.26
N MET A 329 -6.49 -4.80 -11.07
CA MET A 329 -7.29 -4.08 -12.06
C MET A 329 -6.57 -4.02 -13.42
N TYR A 330 -5.27 -3.71 -13.42
CA TYR A 330 -4.49 -3.58 -14.67
C TYR A 330 -4.41 -4.91 -15.43
N SER A 331 -4.29 -6.03 -14.73
CA SER A 331 -4.26 -7.38 -15.31
C SER A 331 -5.52 -7.75 -16.11
N GLY A 332 -6.62 -7.01 -15.94
CA GLY A 332 -7.87 -7.24 -16.65
C GLY A 332 -8.59 -8.52 -16.23
N LYS A 333 -8.40 -8.98 -14.99
CA LYS A 333 -9.10 -10.14 -14.42
C LYS A 333 -10.22 -9.69 -13.49
N PRO A 334 -11.36 -10.41 -13.42
CA PRO A 334 -12.39 -10.14 -12.43
C PRO A 334 -11.83 -10.30 -11.01
N ILE A 335 -12.28 -9.43 -10.11
CA ILE A 335 -11.81 -9.37 -8.72
C ILE A 335 -12.91 -9.89 -7.79
N LEU A 336 -12.62 -10.92 -7.00
CA LEU A 336 -13.48 -11.34 -5.90
C LEU A 336 -13.02 -10.63 -4.62
N HIS A 337 -13.85 -9.73 -4.11
CA HIS A 337 -13.55 -8.87 -2.97
C HIS A 337 -14.36 -9.27 -1.74
N SER A 338 -13.74 -9.89 -0.74
CA SER A 338 -14.37 -10.16 0.56
C SER A 338 -14.19 -8.95 1.47
N PHE A 339 -15.21 -8.10 1.52
CA PHE A 339 -15.15 -6.77 2.12
C PHE A 339 -16.51 -6.32 2.70
N SER A 340 -16.47 -5.56 3.79
CA SER A 340 -17.68 -5.01 4.43
C SER A 340 -17.48 -3.59 4.95
N GLY A 341 -16.43 -2.89 4.48
CA GLY A 341 -16.22 -1.48 4.80
C GLY A 341 -16.84 -0.57 3.73
N ALA A 342 -16.47 0.71 3.75
CA ALA A 342 -16.98 1.69 2.80
C ALA A 342 -16.00 1.95 1.64
N GLY A 343 -16.53 2.49 0.53
CA GLY A 343 -15.73 2.88 -0.62
C GLY A 343 -15.25 1.71 -1.49
N ASP A 344 -16.05 0.65 -1.59
CA ASP A 344 -15.72 -0.50 -2.45
C ASP A 344 -15.73 -0.13 -3.93
N VAL A 345 -14.54 0.01 -4.50
CA VAL A 345 -14.35 0.31 -5.92
C VAL A 345 -14.61 -0.90 -6.82
N VAL A 346 -14.50 -2.13 -6.31
CA VAL A 346 -14.74 -3.35 -7.11
C VAL A 346 -16.22 -3.45 -7.43
N GLU A 347 -17.07 -3.29 -6.43
CA GLU A 347 -18.53 -3.27 -6.60
C GLU A 347 -18.98 -2.05 -7.41
N LYS A 348 -18.55 -0.85 -7.01
CA LYS A 348 -19.00 0.42 -7.61
C LYS A 348 -18.77 0.51 -9.12
N PHE A 349 -17.69 -0.09 -9.62
CA PHE A 349 -17.30 -0.03 -11.02
C PHE A 349 -17.40 -1.39 -11.73
N GLU A 350 -18.14 -2.34 -11.15
CA GLU A 350 -18.46 -3.64 -11.76
C GLU A 350 -17.19 -4.38 -12.25
N MET A 351 -16.18 -4.46 -11.40
CA MET A 351 -14.88 -5.06 -11.71
C MET A 351 -14.78 -6.54 -11.32
N GLY A 352 -15.88 -7.10 -10.83
CA GLY A 352 -15.90 -8.41 -10.21
C GLY A 352 -17.10 -8.57 -9.28
N LEU A 353 -16.93 -9.34 -8.20
CA LEU A 353 -17.96 -9.57 -7.20
C LEU A 353 -17.45 -9.15 -5.82
N THR A 354 -18.28 -8.45 -5.06
CA THR A 354 -18.06 -8.19 -3.65
C THR A 354 -18.93 -9.11 -2.80
N VAL A 355 -18.34 -9.66 -1.75
CA VAL A 355 -19.03 -10.50 -0.76
C VAL A 355 -18.69 -10.02 0.65
N PRO A 356 -19.50 -10.32 1.66
CA PRO A 356 -19.19 -9.95 3.04
C PRO A 356 -17.80 -10.44 3.49
N ALA A 357 -17.14 -9.62 4.30
CA ALA A 357 -15.88 -9.96 4.95
C ALA A 357 -16.09 -11.11 5.94
N GLU A 358 -15.14 -12.05 5.97
CA GLU A 358 -15.15 -13.22 6.86
C GLU A 358 -16.35 -14.18 6.69
N ASP A 359 -16.95 -14.21 5.50
CA ASP A 359 -17.97 -15.19 5.12
C ASP A 359 -17.42 -16.17 4.06
N SER A 360 -16.94 -17.33 4.50
CA SER A 360 -16.37 -18.35 3.60
C SER A 360 -17.37 -18.92 2.62
N ARG A 361 -18.64 -19.03 3.02
CA ARG A 361 -19.72 -19.56 2.18
C ARG A 361 -20.05 -18.61 1.05
N ALA A 362 -20.15 -17.32 1.36
CA ALA A 362 -20.35 -16.30 0.33
C ALA A 362 -19.17 -16.26 -0.64
N VAL A 363 -17.93 -16.41 -0.15
CA VAL A 363 -16.74 -16.54 -1.01
C VAL A 363 -16.83 -17.77 -1.92
N ALA A 364 -17.16 -18.95 -1.37
CA ALA A 364 -17.28 -20.18 -2.16
C ALA A 364 -18.37 -20.07 -3.24
N GLN A 365 -19.54 -19.54 -2.90
CA GLN A 365 -20.63 -19.30 -3.83
C GLN A 365 -20.26 -18.30 -4.93
N ALA A 366 -19.53 -17.23 -4.59
CA ALA A 366 -19.07 -16.26 -5.57
C ALA A 366 -18.00 -16.83 -6.51
N ILE A 367 -17.09 -17.68 -6.01
CA ILE A 367 -16.15 -18.44 -6.85
C ILE A 367 -16.92 -19.34 -7.80
N LEU A 368 -17.91 -20.09 -7.31
CA LEU A 368 -18.72 -20.98 -8.14
C LEU A 368 -19.51 -20.20 -9.21
N LYS A 369 -20.08 -19.06 -8.84
CA LYS A 369 -20.76 -18.15 -9.77
C LYS A 369 -19.81 -17.65 -10.86
N LEU A 370 -18.59 -17.23 -10.51
CA LEU A 370 -17.59 -16.80 -11.48
C LEU A 370 -17.12 -17.95 -12.35
N TYR A 371 -16.94 -19.15 -11.79
CA TYR A 371 -16.57 -20.35 -12.54
C TYR A 371 -17.61 -20.71 -13.61
N GLN A 372 -18.89 -20.66 -13.26
CA GLN A 372 -20.03 -20.96 -14.15
C GLN A 372 -20.37 -19.81 -15.11
N MET A 373 -19.87 -18.61 -14.86
CA MET A 373 -20.11 -17.44 -15.71
C MET A 373 -19.49 -17.65 -17.11
N PRO A 374 -20.15 -17.22 -18.20
CA PRO A 374 -19.51 -17.19 -19.52
C PRO A 374 -18.21 -16.38 -19.51
N SER A 375 -17.19 -16.83 -20.25
CA SER A 375 -15.89 -16.14 -20.29
C SER A 375 -16.02 -14.68 -20.71
N ILE A 376 -16.89 -14.40 -21.68
CA ILE A 376 -17.15 -13.04 -22.18
C ILE A 376 -17.64 -12.09 -21.08
N ASP A 377 -18.42 -12.57 -20.12
CA ASP A 377 -18.91 -11.73 -19.03
C ASP A 377 -17.84 -11.51 -17.95
N ARG A 378 -17.01 -12.54 -17.67
CA ARG A 378 -15.82 -12.36 -16.83
C ARG A 378 -14.83 -11.37 -17.42
N GLU A 379 -14.62 -11.43 -18.74
CA GLU A 379 -13.73 -10.52 -19.47
C GLU A 379 -14.24 -9.08 -19.41
N LYS A 380 -15.56 -8.85 -19.47
CA LYS A 380 -16.15 -7.51 -19.25
C LYS A 380 -15.84 -6.97 -17.86
N LEU A 381 -16.01 -7.78 -16.82
CA LEU A 381 -15.68 -7.38 -15.43
C LEU A 381 -14.20 -6.99 -15.32
N GLY A 382 -13.31 -7.82 -15.87
CA GLY A 382 -11.88 -7.52 -15.92
C GLY A 382 -11.54 -6.25 -16.72
N ALA A 383 -12.17 -6.06 -17.87
CA ALA A 383 -11.98 -4.88 -18.72
C ALA A 383 -12.42 -3.58 -18.02
N ASN A 384 -13.51 -3.62 -17.24
CA ASN A 384 -13.95 -2.49 -16.41
C ASN A 384 -12.86 -2.05 -15.43
N GLY A 385 -12.26 -3.02 -14.72
CA GLY A 385 -11.14 -2.76 -13.82
C GLY A 385 -9.94 -2.14 -14.55
N ARG A 386 -9.55 -2.73 -15.68
CA ARG A 386 -8.40 -2.23 -16.48
C ARG A 386 -8.62 -0.82 -17.00
N ARG A 387 -9.82 -0.50 -17.49
CA ARG A 387 -10.18 0.86 -17.92
C ARG A 387 -10.06 1.85 -16.75
N TYR A 388 -10.72 1.55 -15.63
CA TYR A 388 -10.73 2.44 -14.48
C TYR A 388 -9.32 2.73 -13.95
N VAL A 389 -8.46 1.72 -13.82
CA VAL A 389 -7.12 1.91 -13.27
C VAL A 389 -6.24 2.76 -14.21
N LEU A 390 -6.36 2.57 -15.53
CA LEU A 390 -5.63 3.35 -16.54
C LEU A 390 -6.06 4.83 -16.56
N GLU A 391 -7.29 5.14 -16.16
CA GLU A 391 -7.83 6.50 -16.13
C GLU A 391 -7.64 7.20 -14.76
N ASN A 392 -7.38 6.45 -13.68
CA ASN A 392 -7.45 7.02 -12.33
C ASN A 392 -6.24 6.75 -11.42
N HIS A 393 -5.41 5.73 -11.72
CA HIS A 393 -4.43 5.18 -10.77
C HIS A 393 -2.99 5.08 -11.31
N GLU A 394 -2.73 5.51 -12.53
CA GLU A 394 -1.35 5.62 -13.03
C GLU A 394 -0.62 6.76 -12.27
N TYR A 395 0.63 6.53 -11.87
CA TYR A 395 1.36 7.48 -11.02
C TYR A 395 1.53 8.88 -11.62
N SER A 396 1.61 9.04 -12.94
CA SER A 396 1.69 10.35 -13.60
C SER A 396 0.45 11.20 -13.32
N MET A 397 -0.73 10.60 -13.34
CA MET A 397 -1.99 11.28 -13.01
C MET A 397 -2.09 11.59 -11.51
N LEU A 398 -1.65 10.66 -10.67
CA LEU A 398 -1.62 10.86 -9.21
C LEU A 398 -0.63 11.96 -8.82
N ALA A 399 0.51 12.03 -9.49
CA ALA A 399 1.51 13.08 -9.30
C ALA A 399 1.02 14.43 -9.81
N ALA A 400 0.25 14.49 -10.89
CA ALA A 400 -0.41 15.72 -11.32
C ALA A 400 -1.41 16.22 -10.26
N LYS A 401 -2.23 15.33 -9.69
CA LYS A 401 -3.11 15.66 -8.55
C LYS A 401 -2.32 16.14 -7.33
N LEU A 402 -1.19 15.48 -7.02
CA LEU A 402 -0.32 15.88 -5.92
C LEU A 402 0.35 17.25 -6.18
N ALA A 403 0.80 17.52 -7.40
CA ALA A 403 1.38 18.79 -7.81
C ALA A 403 0.37 19.94 -7.65
N ASP A 404 -0.90 19.69 -7.97
CA ASP A 404 -2.00 20.61 -7.74
C ASP A 404 -2.19 20.92 -6.25
N VAL A 405 -2.15 19.91 -5.38
CA VAL A 405 -2.21 20.09 -3.92
C VAL A 405 -1.00 20.88 -3.41
N ILE A 406 0.19 20.62 -3.95
CA ILE A 406 1.41 21.36 -3.62
C ILE A 406 1.29 22.83 -4.06
N CYS A 407 0.72 23.11 -5.23
CA CYS A 407 0.69 24.46 -5.81
C CYS A 407 -0.50 25.34 -5.38
N LYS A 408 -1.70 24.79 -5.24
CA LYS A 408 -2.95 25.50 -4.85
C LYS A 408 -3.11 25.70 -3.34
N ALA A 409 -2.19 25.07 -2.64
CA ALA A 409 -1.93 25.21 -1.25
C ALA A 409 -1.87 26.64 -0.67
#